data_AF-A0A522T2N7-F1
#
_entry.id   AF-A0A522T2N7-F1
#
_cell.length_a   1.000
_cell.length_b   1.000
_cell.length_c   1.000
_cell.angle_alpha   90.00
_cell.angle_beta   90.00
_cell.angle_gamma   90.00
#
_symmetry.space_group_name_H-M   'P 1'
#
loop_
_entity.id
_entity.type
_entity.pdbx_description
1 polymer ?
#
loop_
_entity_poly.entity_id
_entity_poly.type
_entity_poly.pdbx_seq_one_letter_code
_entity_poly.pdbx_strand_id
1 'polypeptide(L)' 'MTRYRCAACGNVTRFDVTVSKKTKSFYHFSIGGDLRVESEEVLEETVDEVTCRWCGHSKSIEIMEGIS' A
#
# COMPACT_ATOMS: atom_id res chain seq x y z
N MET A 1 10.16 -2.24 7.14
CA MET A 1 9.00 -1.33 6.91
C MET A 1 9.47 -0.18 6.04
N THR A 2 8.87 -0.01 4.86
CA THR A 2 9.21 1.09 3.95
C THR A 2 8.80 2.42 4.57
N ARG A 3 9.74 3.35 4.72
CA ARG A 3 9.45 4.72 5.16
C ARG A 3 9.62 5.67 3.99
N TYR A 4 8.86 6.76 3.99
CA TYR A 4 8.94 7.80 2.96
C TYR A 4 9.36 9.12 3.58
N ARG A 5 10.17 9.88 2.85
CA ARG A 5 10.49 11.27 3.14
C ARG A 5 10.23 12.12 1.91
N CYS A 6 9.52 13.23 2.08
CA CYS A 6 9.38 14.22 1.03
C CYS A 6 10.59 15.17 1.07
N ALA A 7 11.48 15.08 0.10
CA ALA A 7 12.62 15.97 -0.05
C ALA A 7 12.23 17.43 -0.29
N ALA A 8 11.02 17.69 -0.81
CA ALA A 8 10.55 19.05 -1.10
C ALA A 8 10.10 19.84 0.14
N CYS A 9 9.55 19.19 1.17
CA CYS A 9 9.02 19.88 2.35
C CYS A 9 9.40 19.27 3.70
N GLY A 10 10.17 18.17 3.71
CA GLY A 10 10.61 17.49 4.92
C GLY A 10 9.55 16.63 5.62
N ASN A 11 8.33 16.52 5.07
CA ASN A 11 7.31 15.63 5.62
C ASN A 11 7.77 14.16 5.62
N VAL A 12 7.51 13.45 6.71
CA VAL A 12 7.86 12.04 6.93
C VAL A 12 6.68 11.22 7.47
N THR A 13 5.47 11.78 7.51
CA THR A 13 4.33 11.17 8.22
C THR A 13 3.04 11.05 7.41
N ARG A 14 2.86 11.83 6.33
CA ARG A 14 1.60 11.87 5.57
C ARG A 14 1.80 11.70 4.07
N PHE A 15 1.48 10.53 3.54
CA PHE A 15 1.59 10.21 2.13
C PHE A 15 0.33 9.48 1.67
N ASP A 16 -0.13 9.80 0.47
CA ASP A 16 -1.06 8.93 -0.25
C ASP A 16 -0.22 7.92 -1.03
N VAL A 17 -0.56 6.62 -0.89
CA VAL A 17 0.18 5.51 -1.50
C VAL A 17 -0.80 4.68 -2.32
N THR A 18 -0.52 4.55 -3.60
CA THR A 18 -1.28 3.69 -4.51
C THR A 18 -0.54 2.37 -4.67
N VAL A 19 -1.25 1.25 -4.48
CA VAL A 19 -0.69 -0.09 -4.59
C VAL A 19 -1.54 -0.98 -5.50
N SER A 20 -0.87 -1.77 -6.31
CA SER A 20 -1.45 -2.87 -7.08
C SER A 20 -1.15 -4.18 -6.35
N LYS A 21 -2.18 -4.95 -6.01
CA LYS A 21 -2.05 -6.25 -5.36
C LYS A 21 -2.67 -7.34 -6.22
N LYS A 22 -1.95 -8.45 -6.37
CA LYS A 22 -2.48 -9.69 -6.91
C LYS A 22 -2.70 -10.66 -5.75
N THR A 23 -3.94 -11.05 -5.52
CA THR A 23 -4.31 -11.96 -4.43
C THR A 23 -4.96 -13.23 -4.95
N LYS A 24 -4.86 -14.29 -4.16
CA LYS A 24 -5.64 -15.52 -4.30
C LYS A 24 -6.41 -15.73 -3.02
N SER A 25 -7.74 -15.83 -3.14
CA SER A 25 -8.61 -15.91 -1.96
C SER A 25 -9.50 -17.15 -2.04
N PHE A 26 -9.64 -17.86 -0.93
CA PHE A 26 -10.54 -19.01 -0.82
C PHE A 26 -11.93 -18.53 -0.37
N TYR A 27 -12.89 -18.63 -1.29
CA TYR A 27 -14.27 -18.19 -1.09
C TYR A 27 -15.13 -19.37 -0.63
N HIS A 28 -15.79 -19.20 0.51
CA HIS A 28 -16.80 -20.11 1.01
C HIS A 28 -18.15 -19.40 0.99
N PHE A 29 -19.08 -19.93 0.19
CA PHE A 29 -20.45 -19.45 0.16
C PHE A 29 -21.31 -20.28 1.11
N SER A 30 -22.14 -19.62 1.91
CA SER A 30 -23.20 -20.29 2.65
C SER A 30 -24.23 -20.88 1.68
N ILE A 31 -25.07 -21.82 2.16
CA ILE A 31 -26.20 -22.33 1.36
C ILE A 31 -27.17 -21.20 0.98
N GLY A 32 -27.27 -20.15 1.82
CA GLY A 32 -28.08 -18.95 1.56
C GLY A 32 -27.42 -17.94 0.59
N GLY A 33 -26.17 -18.19 0.16
CA GLY A 33 -25.45 -17.35 -0.80
C GLY A 33 -24.53 -16.30 -0.20
N ASP A 34 -24.38 -16.25 1.13
CA ASP A 34 -23.48 -15.29 1.78
C ASP A 34 -22.02 -15.67 1.53
N LEU A 35 -21.19 -14.73 1.08
CA LEU A 35 -19.76 -14.93 0.88
C LEU A 35 -18.97 -14.72 2.16
N ARG A 36 -18.14 -15.70 2.52
CA ARG A 36 -17.03 -15.58 3.47
C ARG A 36 -15.71 -15.85 2.75
N VAL A 37 -14.73 -14.97 2.92
CA VAL A 37 -13.34 -15.26 2.54
C VAL A 37 -12.67 -15.94 3.73
N GLU A 38 -12.29 -17.20 3.58
CA GLU A 38 -11.70 -17.99 4.67
C GLU A 38 -10.17 -17.87 4.73
N SER A 39 -9.53 -17.69 3.59
CA SER A 39 -8.11 -17.36 3.50
C SER A 39 -7.84 -16.46 2.31
N GLU A 40 -6.79 -15.65 2.43
CA GLU A 40 -6.28 -14.80 1.36
C GLU A 40 -4.76 -14.85 1.38
N GLU A 41 -4.19 -15.05 0.20
CA GLU A 41 -2.76 -15.04 -0.06
C GLU A 41 -2.43 -13.88 -1.01
N VAL A 42 -1.50 -13.01 -0.60
CA VAL A 42 -0.96 -11.97 -1.48
C VAL A 42 0.18 -12.61 -2.28
N LEU A 43 -0.01 -12.71 -3.60
CA LEU A 43 0.97 -13.29 -4.52
C LEU A 43 1.99 -12.25 -4.98
N GLU A 44 1.54 -11.01 -5.14
CA GLU A 44 2.35 -9.89 -5.62
C GLU A 44 1.79 -8.58 -5.09
N GLU A 45 2.66 -7.66 -4.72
CA GLU A 45 2.32 -6.31 -4.28
C GLU A 45 3.36 -5.32 -4.82
N THR A 46 2.88 -4.31 -5.55
CA THR A 46 3.70 -3.26 -6.14
C THR A 46 3.19 -1.91 -5.68
N VAL A 47 4.10 -1.01 -5.29
CA VAL A 47 3.79 0.40 -5.03
C VAL A 47 3.86 1.15 -6.34
N ASP A 48 2.72 1.65 -6.82
CA ASP A 48 2.59 2.32 -8.11
C ASP A 48 2.93 3.81 -8.00
N GLU A 49 2.49 4.45 -6.92
CA GLU A 49 2.68 5.89 -6.71
C GLU A 49 2.75 6.23 -5.23
N VAL A 50 3.56 7.23 -4.91
CA VAL A 50 3.61 7.86 -3.58
C VAL A 50 3.56 9.37 -3.74
N THR A 51 2.59 10.01 -3.10
CA THR A 51 2.42 11.47 -3.14
C THR A 51 2.48 12.05 -1.74
N CYS A 52 3.27 13.10 -1.55
CA CYS A 52 3.27 13.84 -0.29
C CYS A 52 1.93 14.55 -0.12
N ARG A 53 1.11 14.12 0.85
CA ARG A 53 -0.21 14.72 1.06
C ARG A 53 -0.14 16.16 1.60
N TRP A 54 1.01 16.55 2.14
CA TRP A 54 1.20 17.89 2.68
C TRP A 54 1.41 18.94 1.58
N CYS A 55 2.31 18.69 0.63
CA CYS A 55 2.65 19.66 -0.42
C CYS A 55 2.19 19.25 -1.83
N GLY A 56 1.62 18.05 -1.99
CA GLY A 56 1.17 17.50 -3.28
C GLY A 56 2.27 17.01 -4.21
N HIS A 57 3.54 17.03 -3.79
CA HIS A 57 4.66 16.66 -4.66
C HIS A 57 4.90 15.13 -4.66
N SER A 58 4.92 14.52 -5.84
CA SER A 58 5.20 13.09 -6.04
C SER A 58 6.63 12.80 -6.50
N LYS A 59 7.27 13.72 -7.23
CA LYS A 59 8.64 13.54 -7.77
C LYS A 59 9.77 13.69 -6.75
N SER A 60 9.46 14.06 -5.51
CA SER A 60 10.44 14.36 -4.46
C SER A 60 10.29 13.39 -3.28
N ILE A 61 9.77 12.19 -3.52
CA ILE A 61 9.66 11.18 -2.48
C ILE A 61 10.91 10.30 -2.49
N GLU A 62 11.57 10.24 -1.34
CA GLU A 62 12.70 9.35 -1.06
C GLU A 62 12.18 8.15 -0.26
N ILE A 63 12.56 6.95 -0.70
CA ILE A 63 12.35 5.72 0.07
C ILE A 63 13.48 5.61 1.08
N MET A 64 13.11 5.54 2.36
CA MET A 64 14.03 5.28 3.46
C MET A 64 13.89 3.81 3.86
N GLU A 65 14.95 3.05 3.62
CA GLU A 65 15.11 1.71 4.19
C GLU A 65 15.17 1.85 5.72
N GLY A 66 14.28 1.17 6.43
CA GLY A 66 14.40 1.03 7.87
C GLY A 66 15.51 0.02 8.16
N ILE A 67 16.67 0.47 8.63
CA ILE A 67 17.66 -0.41 9.24
C ILE A 67 16.97 -1.10 10.42
N SER A 68 16.86 -2.43 10.37
CA SER A 68 16.50 -3.29 11.49
C SER A 68 17.61 -3.31 12.53
#